data_AF-A0A1G0XUX7-F1
#
_entry.id   AF-A0A1G0XUX7-F1
#
_cell.length_a   1.000
_cell.length_b   1.000
_cell.length_c   1.000
_cell.angle_alpha   90.00
_cell.angle_beta   90.00
_cell.angle_gamma   90.00
#
_symmetry.space_group_name_H-M   'P 1'
#
loop_
_entity.id
_entity.type
_entity.pdbx_description
1 polymer ?
#
loop_
_entity_poly.entity_id
_entity_poly.type
_entity_poly.pdbx_seq_one_letter_code
_entity_poly.pdbx_strand_id
1 'polypeptide(L)'
;MLVFTHSLGPVAVKQMTEIMHPEKYEYFNQLRGWLVIAAAGVLPDVLTPHITLGDRYNSFSHTWVFTGIFVGCCILCSAILFRKNYRSIPLWCAAAYLLHLAEDLISGGIDFFSTGHVIGDYYVSPIYWPLIDLYIVVIVILLDRKIRKQHKI
;
A
#
# COMPACT_ATOMS: atom_id res chain seq x y z
N MET A 1 -10.08 -10.63 -2.92
CA MET A 1 -8.68 -10.24 -2.72
C MET A 1 -8.28 -9.32 -3.88
N LEU A 2 -7.88 -8.08 -3.58
CA LEU A 2 -7.66 -7.00 -4.55
C LEU A 2 -6.16 -6.74 -4.71
N VAL A 3 -5.45 -7.78 -5.13
CA VAL A 3 -3.99 -7.87 -5.00
C VAL A 3 -3.27 -6.67 -5.63
N PHE A 4 -3.74 -6.18 -6.78
CA PHE A 4 -3.07 -5.08 -7.48
C PHE A 4 -3.40 -3.72 -6.89
N THR A 5 -4.64 -3.45 -6.49
CA THR A 5 -4.99 -2.19 -5.81
C THR A 5 -4.18 -2.06 -4.52
N HIS A 6 -4.21 -3.09 -3.66
CA HIS A 6 -3.51 -3.10 -2.38
C HIS A 6 -1.98 -2.98 -2.52
N SER A 7 -1.38 -3.58 -3.56
CA SER A 7 0.07 -3.52 -3.78
C SER A 7 0.54 -2.30 -4.58
N LEU A 8 -0.16 -1.95 -5.66
CA LEU A 8 0.32 -0.96 -6.62
C LEU A 8 -0.25 0.44 -6.41
N GLY A 9 -1.40 0.59 -5.74
CA GLY A 9 -1.95 1.90 -5.37
C GLY A 9 -0.94 2.78 -4.64
N PRO A 10 -0.32 2.30 -3.54
CA PRO A 10 0.71 3.04 -2.83
C PRO A 10 1.95 3.35 -3.68
N VAL A 11 2.33 2.43 -4.57
CA VAL A 11 3.45 2.62 -5.50
C VAL A 11 3.15 3.74 -6.49
N ALA A 12 1.94 3.78 -7.05
CA ALA A 12 1.50 4.83 -7.95
C ALA A 12 1.59 6.21 -7.29
N VAL A 13 1.11 6.32 -6.03
CA VAL A 13 1.19 7.57 -5.26
C VAL A 13 2.63 8.00 -5.05
N LYS A 14 3.53 7.09 -4.63
CA LYS A 14 4.95 7.42 -4.49
C LYS A 14 5.58 7.83 -5.82
N GLN A 15 5.31 7.10 -6.89
CA GLN A 15 5.84 7.42 -8.22
C GLN A 15 5.43 8.82 -8.69
N MET A 16 4.18 9.22 -8.43
CA MET A 16 3.73 10.58 -8.73
C MET A 16 4.56 11.64 -8.01
N THR A 17 4.92 11.40 -6.73
CA THR A 17 5.79 12.32 -5.98
C THR A 17 7.23 12.36 -6.51
N GLU A 18 7.75 11.23 -6.97
CA GLU A 18 9.14 11.13 -7.44
C GLU A 18 9.33 11.74 -8.84
N ILE A 19 8.31 11.66 -9.71
CA ILE A 19 8.32 12.30 -11.03
C ILE A 19 8.41 13.83 -10.94
N MET A 20 7.94 14.41 -9.85
CA MET A 20 8.03 15.86 -9.60
C MET A 20 9.44 16.30 -9.21
N HIS A 21 10.32 15.36 -8.82
CA HIS A 21 11.68 15.64 -8.35
C HIS A 21 12.71 14.63 -8.90
N PRO A 22 12.81 14.47 -10.23
CA PRO A 22 13.63 13.42 -10.84
C PRO A 22 15.13 13.55 -10.52
N GLU A 23 15.61 14.76 -10.21
CA GLU A 23 17.00 15.03 -9.85
C GLU A 23 17.43 14.41 -8.52
N LYS A 24 16.48 14.04 -7.65
CA LYS A 24 16.77 13.52 -6.30
C LYS A 24 16.95 12.01 -6.24
N TYR A 25 16.64 11.30 -7.32
CA TYR A 25 16.46 9.86 -7.27
C TYR A 25 17.19 9.16 -8.42
N GLU A 26 17.70 7.97 -8.15
CA GLU A 26 18.20 7.07 -9.19
C GLU A 26 17.16 5.98 -9.47
N TYR A 27 16.92 5.67 -10.74
CA TYR A 27 15.89 4.73 -11.17
C TYR A 27 15.91 3.39 -10.42
N PHE A 28 17.07 2.72 -10.32
CA PHE A 28 17.14 1.42 -9.65
C PHE A 28 16.90 1.50 -8.14
N ASN A 29 17.23 2.62 -7.50
CA ASN A 29 16.92 2.83 -6.09
C ASN A 29 15.42 3.10 -5.88
N GLN A 30 14.77 3.81 -6.81
CA GLN A 30 13.32 3.98 -6.80
C GLN A 30 12.61 2.63 -6.95
N LEU A 31 13.02 1.82 -7.93
CA LEU A 31 12.45 0.51 -8.20
C LEU A 31 12.53 -0.41 -6.96
N ARG A 32 13.69 -0.46 -6.29
CA ARG A 32 13.84 -1.21 -5.03
C ARG A 32 12.86 -0.70 -3.97
N GLY A 33 12.72 0.61 -3.82
CA GLY A 33 11.74 1.19 -2.90
C GLY A 33 10.31 0.82 -3.25
N TRP A 34 9.94 0.82 -4.53
CA TRP A 34 8.60 0.43 -4.99
C TRP A 34 8.29 -1.02 -4.65
N LEU A 35 9.23 -1.94 -4.84
CA LEU A 35 9.04 -3.34 -4.48
C LEU A 35 8.75 -3.53 -2.98
N VAL A 36 9.49 -2.83 -2.12
CA VAL A 36 9.27 -2.89 -0.67
C VAL A 36 7.91 -2.33 -0.28
N ILE A 37 7.48 -1.25 -0.93
CA ILE A 37 6.18 -0.61 -0.67
C ILE A 37 5.03 -1.48 -1.17
N ALA A 38 5.17 -2.08 -2.35
CA ALA A 38 4.18 -3.02 -2.89
C ALA A 38 4.02 -4.24 -1.97
N ALA A 39 5.14 -4.76 -1.47
CA ALA A 39 5.14 -5.86 -0.51
C ALA A 39 4.45 -5.45 0.80
N ALA A 40 4.68 -4.24 1.29
CA ALA A 40 4.01 -3.72 2.49
C ALA A 40 2.50 -3.52 2.29
N GLY A 41 2.08 -3.11 1.10
CA GLY A 41 0.66 -2.95 0.75
C GLY A 41 -0.10 -4.27 0.78
N VAL A 42 0.45 -5.35 0.20
CA VAL A 42 -0.19 -6.68 0.22
C VAL A 42 0.07 -7.49 1.50
N LEU A 43 0.93 -6.99 2.39
CA LEU A 43 1.33 -7.70 3.61
C LEU A 43 0.15 -8.17 4.48
N PRO A 44 -0.92 -7.39 4.70
CA PRO A 44 -2.04 -7.82 5.53
C PRO A 44 -2.68 -9.11 5.02
N ASP A 45 -2.86 -9.21 3.71
CA ASP A 45 -3.46 -10.37 3.04
C ASP A 45 -2.53 -11.58 3.03
N VAL A 46 -1.20 -11.37 2.99
CA VAL A 46 -0.25 -12.47 3.09
C VAL A 46 -0.18 -13.02 4.52
N LEU A 47 -0.23 -12.15 5.53
CA LEU A 47 -0.15 -12.54 6.94
C LEU A 47 -1.42 -13.24 7.43
N THR A 48 -2.58 -12.82 6.93
CA THR A 48 -3.85 -13.44 7.28
C THR A 48 -4.72 -13.53 6.02
N PRO A 49 -4.46 -14.55 5.17
CA PRO A 49 -5.21 -14.74 3.94
C PRO A 49 -6.68 -14.89 4.23
N HIS A 50 -7.49 -14.04 3.61
CA HIS A 50 -8.93 -14.07 3.76
C HIS A 50 -9.56 -14.12 2.37
N ILE A 51 -10.26 -15.23 2.09
CA ILE A 51 -10.94 -15.44 0.80
C ILE A 51 -12.37 -14.94 0.90
N THR A 52 -12.99 -15.11 2.07
CA THR A 52 -14.35 -14.64 2.35
C THR A 52 -14.35 -13.34 3.14
N LEU A 53 -15.48 -12.64 3.11
CA LEU A 53 -15.70 -11.43 3.90
C LEU A 53 -15.69 -11.72 5.41
N GLY A 54 -16.20 -12.88 5.83
CA GLY A 54 -16.16 -13.30 7.24
C GLY A 54 -14.74 -13.55 7.74
N ASP A 55 -13.85 -14.09 6.89
CA ASP A 55 -12.43 -14.27 7.23
C ASP A 55 -11.73 -12.92 7.44
N ARG A 56 -12.09 -11.90 6.66
CA ARG A 56 -11.57 -10.53 6.80
C ARG A 56 -11.88 -9.95 8.17
N TYR A 57 -13.11 -10.12 8.65
CA TYR A 57 -13.52 -9.59 9.95
C TYR A 57 -12.79 -10.24 11.12
N ASN A 58 -12.28 -11.46 10.93
CA ASN A 58 -11.48 -12.17 11.94
C ASN A 58 -9.96 -12.02 11.71
N SER A 59 -9.54 -11.18 10.77
CA SER A 59 -8.14 -11.02 10.39
C SER A 59 -7.37 -10.18 11.41
N PHE A 60 -6.38 -10.78 12.08
CA PHE A 60 -5.55 -10.05 13.05
C PHE A 60 -4.76 -8.91 12.39
N SER A 61 -4.40 -9.03 11.12
CA SER A 61 -3.67 -8.00 10.36
C SER A 61 -4.52 -6.75 10.07
N HIS A 62 -5.83 -6.79 10.34
CA HIS A 62 -6.77 -5.68 10.17
C HIS A 62 -7.20 -5.06 11.51
N THR A 63 -6.48 -5.37 12.59
CA THR A 63 -6.79 -4.85 13.93
C THR A 63 -5.97 -3.60 14.25
N TRP A 64 -6.51 -2.76 15.13
CA TRP A 64 -5.82 -1.56 15.60
C TRP A 64 -4.49 -1.87 16.30
N VAL A 65 -4.39 -3.00 16.99
CA VAL A 65 -3.16 -3.43 17.67
C VAL A 65 -2.06 -3.70 16.64
N PHE A 66 -2.35 -4.54 15.64
CA PHE A 66 -1.38 -4.85 14.60
C PHE A 66 -1.02 -3.59 13.80
N THR A 67 -2.01 -2.76 13.48
CA THR A 67 -1.83 -1.46 12.82
C THR A 67 -0.86 -0.57 13.60
N GLY A 68 -1.09 -0.41 14.91
CA GLY A 68 -0.25 0.41 15.77
C GLY A 68 1.19 -0.11 15.84
N ILE A 69 1.37 -1.42 15.96
CA ILE A 69 2.70 -2.05 15.95
C ILE A 69 3.40 -1.81 14.61
N PHE A 70 2.75 -2.13 13.49
CA PHE A 70 3.35 -2.01 12.16
C PHE A 70 3.73 -0.56 11.82
N VAL A 71 2.81 0.38 12.03
CA VAL A 71 3.04 1.81 11.78
C VAL A 71 4.11 2.35 12.73
N GLY A 72 4.08 1.98 14.01
CA GLY A 72 5.09 2.36 14.99
C GLY A 72 6.49 1.87 14.61
N CYS A 73 6.62 0.61 14.19
CA CYS A 73 7.87 0.06 13.67
C CYS A 73 8.37 0.83 12.44
N CYS A 74 7.50 1.16 11.50
CA CYS A 74 7.85 1.95 10.32
C CYS A 74 8.38 3.35 10.69
N ILE A 75 7.71 4.04 11.63
CA ILE A 75 8.14 5.36 12.12
C ILE A 75 9.51 5.25 12.82
N LEU A 76 9.68 4.24 13.68
CA LEU A 76 10.95 3.99 14.37
C LEU A 76 12.08 3.70 13.37
N CYS A 77 11.84 2.85 12.37
CA CYS A 77 12.79 2.58 11.30
C CYS A 77 13.16 3.86 10.54
N SER A 78 12.19 4.70 10.21
CA SER A 78 12.45 6.00 9.57
C SER A 78 13.33 6.90 10.43
N ALA A 79 13.07 6.96 11.74
CA ALA A 79 13.85 7.76 12.69
C ALA A 79 15.31 7.27 12.80
N ILE A 80 15.53 5.95 12.83
CA ILE A 80 16.88 5.35 12.86
C ILE A 80 17.63 5.63 11.54
N LEU A 81 16.92 5.69 10.41
CA LEU A 81 17.49 5.92 9.08
C LEU A 81 17.65 7.41 8.71
N PHE A 82 17.51 8.35 9.66
CA PHE A 82 17.37 9.79 9.43
C PHE A 82 18.37 10.44 8.45
N ARG A 83 19.60 9.91 8.34
CA ARG A 83 20.67 10.42 7.46
C ARG A 83 20.83 9.67 6.13
N LYS A 84 19.97 8.70 5.83
CA LYS A 84 20.08 7.88 4.61
C LYS A 84 19.03 8.29 3.58
N ASN A 85 19.37 8.11 2.31
CA ASN A 85 18.47 8.36 1.17
C ASN A 85 17.17 7.51 1.22
N TYR A 86 17.14 6.49 2.07
CA TYR A 86 16.02 5.55 2.22
C TYR A 86 15.08 5.86 3.39
N ARG A 87 15.28 7.00 4.10
CA ARG A 87 14.47 7.33 5.29
C ARG A 87 12.96 7.41 5.01
N SER A 88 12.55 7.75 3.79
CA SER A 88 11.14 7.85 3.43
C SER A 88 10.50 6.49 3.16
N ILE A 89 11.26 5.44 2.84
CA ILE A 89 10.69 4.13 2.47
C ILE A 89 9.83 3.56 3.59
N PRO A 90 10.28 3.49 4.87
CA PRO A 90 9.43 2.99 5.95
C PRO A 90 8.12 3.77 6.10
N LEU A 91 8.15 5.10 5.93
CA LEU A 91 6.93 5.93 5.99
C LEU A 91 5.98 5.61 4.84
N TRP A 92 6.50 5.34 3.65
CA TRP A 92 5.69 4.86 2.53
C TRP A 92 5.15 3.46 2.76
N CYS A 93 5.87 2.58 3.46
CA CYS A 93 5.32 1.27 3.87
C CYS A 93 4.17 1.41 4.86
N ALA A 94 4.29 2.31 5.84
CA ALA A 94 3.18 2.64 6.75
C ALA A 94 1.98 3.18 5.96
N ALA A 95 2.20 4.11 5.03
CA ALA A 95 1.16 4.65 4.18
C ALA A 95 0.50 3.56 3.30
N ALA A 96 1.29 2.62 2.76
CA ALA A 96 0.78 1.51 1.97
C ALA A 96 -0.14 0.60 2.77
N TYR A 97 0.29 0.21 3.97
CA TYR A 97 -0.52 -0.58 4.89
C TYR A 97 -1.81 0.15 5.32
N LEU A 98 -1.73 1.45 5.61
CA LEU A 98 -2.92 2.24 5.96
C LEU A 98 -3.88 2.39 4.77
N LEU A 99 -3.36 2.54 3.56
CA LEU A 99 -4.18 2.59 2.35
C LEU A 99 -4.89 1.25 2.12
N HIS A 100 -4.20 0.12 2.36
CA HIS A 100 -4.83 -1.21 2.35
C HIS A 100 -6.03 -1.27 3.29
N LEU A 101 -5.86 -0.88 4.55
CA LEU A 101 -6.96 -0.89 5.52
C LEU A 101 -8.09 0.07 5.12
N ALA A 102 -7.76 1.23 4.55
CA ALA A 102 -8.76 2.18 4.06
C ALA A 102 -9.56 1.60 2.88
N GLU A 103 -8.90 0.88 1.96
CA GLU A 103 -9.55 0.16 0.86
C GLU A 103 -10.47 -0.94 1.38
N ASP A 104 -10.06 -1.67 2.41
CA ASP A 104 -10.90 -2.68 3.05
C ASP A 104 -12.08 -2.09 3.81
N LEU A 105 -11.89 -0.95 4.48
CA LEU A 105 -12.97 -0.16 5.10
C LEU A 105 -14.05 0.24 4.08
N ILE A 106 -13.68 0.62 2.86
CA ILE A 106 -14.65 1.06 1.83
C ILE A 106 -15.18 -0.07 0.93
N SER A 107 -14.63 -1.28 1.06
CA SER A 107 -14.92 -2.43 0.19
C SER A 107 -15.67 -3.57 0.90
N GLY A 108 -16.33 -3.25 2.01
CA GLY A 108 -17.06 -4.23 2.83
C GLY A 108 -16.74 -4.14 4.32
N GLY A 109 -15.82 -3.27 4.73
CA GLY A 109 -15.54 -2.99 6.13
C GLY A 109 -14.55 -3.97 6.78
N ILE A 110 -14.17 -3.64 8.02
CA ILE A 110 -13.29 -4.42 8.90
C ILE A 110 -13.77 -4.31 10.35
N ASP A 111 -13.62 -5.37 11.16
CA ASP A 111 -13.77 -5.29 12.62
C ASP A 111 -12.46 -4.81 13.27
N PHE A 112 -12.15 -3.54 13.04
CA PHE A 112 -10.86 -2.94 13.42
C PHE A 112 -10.56 -3.05 14.92
N PHE A 113 -11.59 -3.10 15.76
CA PHE A 113 -11.47 -3.16 17.21
C PHE A 113 -11.61 -4.58 17.78
N SER A 114 -11.84 -5.59 16.95
CA SER A 114 -12.05 -6.98 17.38
C SER A 114 -13.20 -7.10 18.40
N THR A 115 -14.31 -6.43 18.10
CA THR A 115 -15.51 -6.35 18.96
C THR A 115 -16.70 -7.14 18.41
N GLY A 116 -16.57 -7.70 17.20
CA GLY A 116 -17.66 -8.21 16.39
C GLY A 116 -18.44 -7.13 15.62
N HIS A 117 -18.09 -5.85 15.78
CA HIS A 117 -18.71 -4.74 15.06
C HIS A 117 -17.85 -4.29 13.88
N VAL A 118 -18.40 -4.47 12.68
CA VAL A 118 -17.74 -4.04 11.44
C VAL A 118 -17.85 -2.53 11.29
N ILE A 119 -16.74 -1.89 10.99
CA ILE A 119 -16.66 -0.49 10.57
C ILE A 119 -16.47 -0.48 9.05
N GLY A 120 -17.19 0.40 8.36
CA GLY A 120 -17.13 0.51 6.91
C GLY A 120 -18.36 -0.08 6.23
N ASP A 121 -18.42 0.05 4.91
CA ASP A 121 -19.54 -0.37 4.06
C ASP A 121 -19.05 -0.62 2.62
N TYR A 122 -19.95 -1.08 1.75
CA TYR A 122 -19.72 -1.27 0.32
C TYR A 122 -19.93 0.02 -0.48
N TYR A 123 -19.04 1.00 -0.29
CA TYR A 123 -19.05 2.20 -1.13
C TYR A 123 -18.65 1.90 -2.58
N VAL A 124 -17.86 0.83 -2.79
CA VAL A 124 -17.47 0.34 -4.10
C VAL A 124 -18.00 -1.08 -4.29
N SER A 125 -18.90 -1.26 -5.26
CA SER A 125 -19.44 -2.57 -5.59
C SER A 125 -18.33 -3.53 -6.02
N PRO A 126 -18.36 -4.81 -5.60
CA PRO A 126 -17.33 -5.79 -5.95
C PRO A 126 -17.05 -5.94 -7.44
N ILE A 127 -18.03 -5.64 -8.29
CA ILE A 127 -17.92 -5.74 -9.76
C ILE A 127 -16.93 -4.73 -10.36
N TYR A 128 -16.68 -3.60 -9.69
CA TYR A 128 -15.78 -2.55 -10.20
C TYR A 128 -14.31 -2.81 -9.91
N TRP A 129 -14.01 -3.71 -8.98
CA TRP A 129 -12.65 -3.95 -8.53
C TRP A 129 -11.67 -4.43 -9.60
N PRO A 130 -12.02 -5.38 -10.50
CA PRO A 130 -11.14 -5.76 -11.60
C PRO A 130 -10.80 -4.57 -12.52
N LEU A 131 -11.73 -3.62 -12.69
CA LEU A 131 -11.50 -2.41 -13.47
C LEU A 131 -10.56 -1.45 -12.75
N ILE A 132 -10.67 -1.34 -11.42
CA ILE A 132 -9.78 -0.53 -10.59
C ILE A 132 -8.36 -1.11 -10.62
N ASP A 133 -8.21 -2.42 -10.45
CA ASP A 133 -6.92 -3.12 -10.57
C ASP A 133 -6.28 -2.83 -11.93
N LEU A 134 -7.03 -3.01 -13.02
CA LEU A 134 -6.54 -2.72 -14.37
C LEU A 134 -6.12 -1.25 -14.52
N TYR A 135 -6.92 -0.32 -14.00
CA TYR A 135 -6.63 1.11 -14.05
C TYR A 135 -5.34 1.46 -13.30
N ILE A 136 -5.13 0.92 -12.10
CA ILE A 136 -3.91 1.13 -11.31
C ILE A 136 -2.69 0.55 -12.02
N VAL A 137 -2.80 -0.67 -12.59
CA VAL A 137 -1.72 -1.28 -13.38
C VAL A 137 -1.32 -0.38 -14.55
N VAL A 138 -2.31 0.14 -15.30
CA VAL A 138 -2.06 1.05 -16.42
C VAL A 138 -1.35 2.33 -15.93
N ILE A 139 -1.80 2.93 -14.82
CA ILE A 139 -1.15 4.10 -14.23
C ILE A 139 0.32 3.81 -13.91
N VAL A 140 0.60 2.71 -13.20
CA VAL A 140 1.98 2.36 -12.80
C VAL A 140 2.88 2.16 -14.01
N ILE A 141 2.37 1.50 -15.07
CA ILE A 141 3.12 1.33 -16.33
C ILE A 141 3.42 2.69 -16.97
N LEU A 142 2.44 3.60 -17.05
CA LEU A 142 2.64 4.92 -17.64
C LEU A 142 3.62 5.77 -16.84
N LEU A 143 3.55 5.72 -15.51
CA LEU A 143 4.48 6.41 -14.61
C LEU A 143 5.89 5.83 -14.75
N ASP A 144 6.06 4.52 -14.73
CA ASP A 144 7.35 3.84 -14.92
C ASP A 144 8.00 4.24 -16.26
N ARG A 145 7.23 4.20 -17.37
CA ARG A 145 7.71 4.63 -18.69
C ARG A 145 8.19 6.08 -18.69
N LYS A 146 7.47 6.98 -18.01
CA LYS A 146 7.84 8.39 -17.91
C LYS A 146 9.15 8.56 -17.13
N ILE A 147 9.31 7.84 -16.02
CA ILE A 147 10.52 7.87 -15.19
C ILE A 147 11.73 7.34 -15.97
N ARG A 148 11.62 6.18 -16.64
CA ARG A 148 12.70 5.63 -17.47
C ARG A 148 13.19 6.63 -18.51
N LYS A 149 12.27 7.32 -19.20
CA LYS A 149 12.60 8.38 -20.15
C LYS A 149 13.36 9.54 -19.50
N GLN A 150 13.01 9.95 -18.29
CA GLN A 150 13.72 10.99 -17.54
C GLN A 150 15.17 10.56 -17.19
N HIS A 151 15.38 9.28 -16.90
CA HIS A 151 16.70 8.71 -16.61
C HIS A 151 17.49 8.25 -17.84
N LYS A 152 16.95 8.40 -19.06
CA LYS A 152 17.56 7.94 -20.32
C LYS A 152 17.86 6.43 -20.33
N ILE A 153 16.95 5.63 -19.77
CA ILE A 153 16.98 4.16 -19.75
C ILE A 153 15.95 3.62 -20.76
#